data_AF-A0A816BQP1-F1
#
_entry.id   AF-A0A816BQP1-F1
#
_cell.length_a   1.000
_cell.length_b   1.000
_cell.length_c   1.000
_cell.angle_alpha   90.00
_cell.angle_beta   90.00
_cell.angle_gamma   90.00
#
_symmetry.space_group_name_H-M   'P 1'
#
loop_
_entity.id
_entity.type
_entity.pdbx_description
1 polymer ?
#
loop_
_entity_poly.entity_id
_entity_poly.type
_entity_poly.pdbx_seq_one_letter_code
_entity_poly.pdbx_strand_id
1 'polypeptide(L)'
;MLPQEEALDNLMEFLHEYGYKKVQGIVLNTIRQLAAIVVKENVFVYGNKIYRQILGGAMGSSFTLTLANIFMWKWQKKFVNEQKNAGEVFGRYIDDVFMTWNGSEEDLKESLDKANTWHANTKLDYKIGKSLPFLDVLVTNENGVLATSVYHKPAAEPCVIPFISDHP
;
A
#
# COMPACT_ATOMS: atom_id res chain seq x y z
N MET A 1 -6.73 6.80 -5.14
CA MET A 1 -6.94 5.60 -5.98
C MET A 1 -5.86 5.54 -7.06
N LEU A 2 -5.47 4.34 -7.51
CA LEU A 2 -4.33 4.11 -8.42
C LEU A 2 -4.55 4.74 -9.82
N PRO A 3 -3.74 5.74 -10.24
CA PRO A 3 -3.80 6.28 -11.60
C PRO A 3 -3.29 5.26 -12.62
N GLN A 4 -4.10 4.93 -13.62
CA GLN A 4 -3.84 3.77 -14.49
C GLN A 4 -2.59 3.95 -15.36
N GLU A 5 -2.43 5.08 -16.04
CA GLU A 5 -1.24 5.33 -16.88
C GLU A 5 0.04 5.40 -16.05
N GLU A 6 0.02 6.16 -14.96
CA GLU A 6 1.17 6.30 -14.08
C GLU A 6 1.57 4.96 -13.45
N ALA A 7 0.60 4.10 -13.10
CA ALA A 7 0.89 2.75 -12.62
C ALA A 7 1.59 1.89 -13.69
N LEU A 8 1.21 2.02 -14.96
CA LEU A 8 1.88 1.32 -16.07
C LEU A 8 3.29 1.86 -16.30
N ASP A 9 3.49 3.17 -16.17
CA ASP A 9 4.82 3.77 -16.31
C ASP A 9 5.73 3.40 -15.14
N ASN A 10 5.19 3.40 -13.91
CA ASN A 10 5.89 2.93 -12.71
C ASN A 10 6.24 1.44 -12.80
N LEU A 11 5.38 0.60 -13.41
CA LEU A 11 5.72 -0.80 -13.71
C LEU A 11 6.95 -0.89 -14.60
N MET A 12 7.02 -0.08 -15.65
CA MET A 12 8.16 -0.09 -16.57
C MET A 12 9.44 0.37 -15.88
N GLU A 13 9.38 1.46 -15.13
CA GLU A 13 10.50 1.95 -14.33
C GLU A 13 10.98 0.90 -13.34
N PHE A 14 10.07 0.24 -12.62
CA PHE A 14 10.38 -0.83 -11.69
C PHE A 14 11.13 -1.97 -12.39
N LEU A 15 10.60 -2.48 -13.52
CA LEU A 15 11.23 -3.56 -14.27
C LEU A 15 12.62 -3.17 -14.76
N HIS A 16 12.79 -1.93 -15.24
CA HIS A 16 14.09 -1.42 -15.66
C HIS A 16 15.08 -1.27 -14.51
N GLU A 17 14.65 -0.75 -13.36
CA GLU A 17 15.49 -0.56 -12.18
C GLU A 17 16.07 -1.89 -11.67
N TYR A 18 15.27 -2.96 -11.71
CA TYR A 18 15.73 -4.31 -11.35
C TYR A 18 16.38 -5.09 -12.51
N GLY A 19 16.74 -4.41 -13.61
CA GLY A 19 17.54 -4.98 -14.70
C GLY A 19 16.80 -5.94 -15.62
N TYR A 20 15.45 -5.98 -15.57
CA TYR A 20 14.69 -6.82 -16.48
C TYR A 20 14.76 -6.27 -17.91
N LYS A 21 14.98 -7.17 -18.87
CA LYS A 21 14.79 -6.92 -20.32
C LYS A 21 13.59 -7.67 -20.88
N LYS A 22 13.21 -8.76 -20.22
CA LYS A 22 12.08 -9.63 -20.51
C LYS A 22 11.55 -10.22 -19.20
N VAL A 23 10.26 -10.52 -19.14
CA VAL A 23 9.64 -11.26 -18.04
C VAL A 23 9.11 -12.56 -18.62
N GLN A 24 9.63 -13.71 -18.16
CA GLN A 24 9.28 -15.03 -18.70
C GLN A 24 9.36 -15.11 -20.24
N GLY A 25 10.38 -14.48 -20.84
CA GLY A 25 10.57 -14.45 -22.29
C GLY A 25 9.77 -13.37 -23.04
N ILE A 26 8.82 -12.70 -22.38
CA ILE A 26 8.01 -11.61 -22.96
C ILE A 26 8.77 -10.28 -22.84
N VAL A 27 8.87 -9.53 -23.94
CA VAL A 27 9.52 -8.20 -23.93
C VAL A 27 8.70 -7.17 -23.16
N LEU A 28 9.36 -6.21 -22.53
CA LEU A 28 8.70 -5.28 -21.60
C LEU A 28 7.59 -4.44 -22.26
N ASN A 29 7.74 -4.06 -23.53
CA ASN A 29 6.69 -3.34 -24.25
C ASN A 29 5.39 -4.17 -24.33
N THR A 30 5.51 -5.48 -24.57
CA THR A 30 4.37 -6.40 -24.56
C THR A 30 3.80 -6.56 -23.15
N ILE A 31 4.65 -6.61 -22.11
CA ILE A 31 4.17 -6.61 -20.71
C ILE A 31 3.35 -5.34 -20.42
N ARG A 32 3.81 -4.16 -20.84
CA ARG A 32 3.06 -2.91 -20.67
C ARG A 32 1.71 -2.96 -21.38
N GLN A 33 1.67 -3.49 -22.60
CA GLN A 33 0.43 -3.64 -23.36
C GLN A 33 -0.56 -4.60 -22.68
N LEU A 34 -0.09 -5.76 -22.22
CA LEU A 34 -0.92 -6.72 -21.48
C LEU A 34 -1.44 -6.13 -20.17
N ALA A 35 -0.57 -5.42 -19.43
CA ALA A 35 -0.95 -4.72 -18.22
C ALA A 35 -2.01 -3.64 -18.48
N ALA A 36 -1.86 -2.90 -19.59
CA ALA A 36 -2.82 -1.87 -19.98
C ALA A 36 -4.20 -2.48 -20.27
N ILE A 37 -4.28 -3.64 -20.92
CA ILE A 37 -5.55 -4.33 -21.16
C ILE A 37 -6.24 -4.66 -19.83
N VAL A 38 -5.51 -5.25 -18.88
CA VAL A 38 -6.09 -5.66 -17.58
C VAL A 38 -6.66 -4.47 -16.80
N VAL A 39 -6.00 -3.31 -16.87
CA VAL A 39 -6.38 -2.15 -16.06
C VAL A 39 -7.39 -1.25 -16.78
N LYS A 40 -7.25 -1.05 -18.09
CA LYS A 40 -8.06 -0.08 -18.87
C LYS A 40 -9.35 -0.69 -19.42
N GLU A 41 -9.36 -1.98 -19.72
CA GLU A 41 -10.54 -2.67 -20.25
C GLU A 41 -11.42 -3.27 -19.15
N ASN A 42 -11.32 -2.75 -17.92
CA ASN A 42 -12.16 -3.19 -16.82
C ASN A 42 -13.56 -2.57 -16.90
N VAL A 43 -14.53 -3.39 -17.30
CA VAL A 43 -15.94 -3.02 -17.50
C VAL A 43 -16.84 -3.84 -16.58
N PHE A 44 -17.82 -3.21 -15.96
CA PHE A 44 -18.80 -3.87 -15.10
C PHE A 44 -20.22 -3.32 -15.32
N VAL A 45 -21.22 -4.09 -14.90
CA VAL A 45 -22.63 -3.71 -15.02
C VAL A 45 -23.20 -3.39 -13.64
N TYR A 46 -23.87 -2.26 -13.52
CA TYR A 46 -24.60 -1.88 -12.31
C TYR A 46 -25.89 -1.16 -12.70
N GLY A 47 -27.02 -1.56 -12.12
CA GLY A 47 -28.32 -0.94 -12.43
C GLY A 47 -28.67 -0.94 -13.92
N ASN A 48 -28.41 -2.05 -14.62
CA ASN A 48 -28.61 -2.21 -16.06
C ASN A 48 -27.84 -1.20 -16.95
N LYS A 49 -26.76 -0.62 -16.42
CA LYS A 49 -25.84 0.28 -17.14
C LYS A 49 -24.45 -0.30 -17.13
N ILE A 50 -23.73 -0.07 -18.23
CA ILE A 50 -22.34 -0.49 -18.42
C ILE A 50 -21.42 0.65 -17.99
N TYR A 51 -20.46 0.34 -17.12
CA TYR A 51 -19.46 1.28 -16.64
C TYR A 51 -18.06 0.76 -16.94
N ARG A 52 -17.14 1.66 -17.28
CA ARG A 52 -15.72 1.36 -17.37
C ARG A 52 -14.98 2.06 -16.23
N GLN A 53 -14.14 1.33 -15.53
CA GLN A 53 -13.31 1.91 -14.47
C GLN A 53 -12.16 2.70 -15.10
N ILE A 54 -12.13 4.01 -14.83
CA ILE A 54 -11.12 4.94 -15.37
C ILE A 54 -10.00 5.28 -14.35
N LEU A 55 -10.22 4.93 -13.08
CA LEU A 55 -9.27 5.14 -11.99
C LEU A 55 -9.27 3.92 -11.06
N GLY A 56 -8.09 3.44 -10.70
CA GLY A 56 -7.92 2.14 -10.04
C GLY A 56 -7.93 0.97 -11.02
N GLY A 57 -8.04 -0.24 -10.49
CA GLY A 57 -8.32 -1.46 -11.24
C GLY A 57 -9.38 -2.31 -10.53
N ALA A 58 -9.69 -3.46 -11.10
CA ALA A 58 -10.72 -4.36 -10.56
C ALA A 58 -10.39 -4.76 -9.11
N MET A 59 -11.35 -4.58 -8.20
CA MET A 59 -11.25 -5.14 -6.85
C MET A 59 -11.15 -6.67 -6.95
N GLY A 60 -10.25 -7.27 -6.16
CA GLY A 60 -9.97 -8.71 -6.22
C GLY A 60 -9.00 -9.15 -7.33
N SER A 61 -8.59 -8.25 -8.24
CA SER A 61 -7.52 -8.54 -9.19
C SER A 61 -6.16 -8.56 -8.48
N SER A 62 -5.52 -9.73 -8.46
CA SER A 62 -4.16 -9.90 -7.94
C SER A 62 -3.16 -9.01 -8.68
N PHE A 63 -3.36 -8.79 -9.99
CA PHE A 63 -2.50 -7.91 -10.77
C PHE A 63 -2.66 -6.44 -10.42
N THR A 64 -3.89 -5.99 -10.14
CA THR A 64 -4.14 -4.61 -9.66
C THR A 64 -3.44 -4.36 -8.32
N LEU A 65 -3.45 -5.35 -7.41
CA LEU A 65 -2.69 -5.26 -6.16
C LEU A 65 -1.17 -5.17 -6.39
N THR A 66 -0.64 -5.94 -7.34
CA THR A 66 0.78 -5.85 -7.73
C THR A 66 1.14 -4.46 -8.25
N LEU A 67 0.31 -3.87 -9.13
CA LEU A 67 0.53 -2.52 -9.62
C LEU A 67 0.43 -1.47 -8.51
N ALA A 68 -0.51 -1.61 -7.58
CA ALA A 68 -0.61 -0.74 -6.43
C ALA A 68 0.65 -0.81 -5.55
N ASN A 69 1.21 -2.01 -5.33
CA ASN A 69 2.46 -2.18 -4.60
C ASN A 69 3.65 -1.53 -5.30
N ILE A 70 3.75 -1.64 -6.62
CA ILE A 70 4.80 -0.98 -7.41
C ILE A 70 4.65 0.53 -7.38
N PHE A 71 3.42 1.04 -7.50
CA PHE A 71 3.13 2.45 -7.36
C PHE A 71 3.58 2.98 -5.99
N MET A 72 3.23 2.26 -4.91
CA MET A 72 3.65 2.63 -3.56
C MET A 72 5.16 2.48 -3.34
N TRP A 73 5.82 1.52 -4.00
CA TRP A 73 7.28 1.39 -3.97
C TRP A 73 7.97 2.67 -4.44
N LYS A 74 7.50 3.29 -5.54
CA LYS A 74 8.07 4.55 -6.04
C LYS A 74 7.72 5.71 -5.10
N TRP A 75 6.46 5.82 -4.69
CA TRP A 75 6.00 6.90 -3.81
C TRP A 75 6.72 6.91 -2.44
N GLN A 76 6.92 5.73 -1.82
CA GLN A 76 7.53 5.61 -0.49
C GLN A 76 9.06 5.64 -0.49
N LYS A 77 9.70 5.65 -1.66
CA LYS A 77 11.16 5.46 -1.82
C LYS A 77 11.98 6.43 -0.97
N LYS A 78 11.50 7.67 -0.85
CA LYS A 78 12.13 8.71 -0.02
C LYS A 78 12.13 8.33 1.47
N PHE A 79 10.97 7.99 2.03
CA PHE A 79 10.86 7.56 3.43
C PHE A 79 11.72 6.34 3.72
N VAL A 80 11.67 5.32 2.85
CA VAL A 80 12.47 4.09 3.05
C VAL A 80 13.96 4.41 3.13
N ASN A 81 14.45 5.32 2.27
CA ASN A 81 15.86 5.72 2.28
C ASN A 81 16.22 6.54 3.52
N GLU A 82 15.39 7.49 3.91
CA GLU A 82 15.58 8.31 5.12
C GLU A 82 15.63 7.41 6.37
N GLN A 83 14.68 6.48 6.51
CA GLN A 83 14.60 5.62 7.70
C GLN A 83 15.77 4.64 7.75
N LYS A 84 16.14 4.07 6.60
CA LYS A 84 17.32 3.22 6.51
C LYS A 84 18.60 3.94 6.94
N ASN A 85 18.77 5.20 6.54
CA ASN A 85 19.95 5.98 6.91
C ASN A 85 19.96 6.37 8.40
N ALA A 86 18.79 6.59 8.98
CA ALA A 86 18.61 6.93 10.39
C ALA A 86 18.63 5.72 11.34
N GLY A 87 18.68 4.49 10.81
CA GLY A 87 18.55 3.27 11.61
C GLY A 87 17.14 3.06 12.16
N GLU A 88 16.14 3.61 11.49
CA GLU A 88 14.73 3.57 11.85
C GLU A 88 14.00 2.45 11.09
N VAL A 89 12.88 2.00 11.64
CA VAL A 89 12.01 1.01 11.03
C VAL A 89 11.05 1.69 10.06
N PHE A 90 10.88 1.09 8.89
CA PHE A 90 9.80 1.38 7.96
C PHE A 90 9.20 0.06 7.46
N GLY A 91 7.90 -0.12 7.62
CA GLY A 91 7.15 -1.27 7.16
C GLY A 91 5.85 -0.84 6.48
N ARG A 92 5.44 -1.55 5.44
CA ARG A 92 4.14 -1.36 4.79
C ARG A 92 3.48 -2.70 4.54
N TYR A 93 2.21 -2.80 4.87
CA TYR A 93 1.34 -3.91 4.51
C TYR A 93 0.15 -3.37 3.72
N ILE A 94 0.18 -3.54 2.39
CA ILE A 94 -0.82 -2.99 1.46
C ILE A 94 -0.99 -1.47 1.68
N ASP A 95 -2.05 -1.04 2.35
CA ASP A 95 -2.40 0.35 2.63
C ASP A 95 -1.95 0.82 4.02
N ASP A 96 -1.62 -0.09 4.93
CA ASP A 96 -1.12 0.25 6.27
C ASP A 96 0.40 0.47 6.27
N VAL A 97 0.85 1.58 6.84
CA VAL A 97 2.27 1.93 7.02
C VAL A 97 2.61 2.06 8.49
N PHE A 98 3.77 1.53 8.89
CA PHE A 98 4.36 1.70 10.20
C PHE A 98 5.78 2.25 10.05
N MET A 99 6.12 3.26 10.84
CA MET A 99 7.48 3.81 10.87
C MET A 99 7.85 4.28 12.27
N THR A 100 9.14 4.23 12.59
CA THR A 100 9.71 4.89 13.78
C THR A 100 10.38 6.20 13.38
N TRP A 101 10.55 7.09 14.36
CA TRP A 101 11.22 8.38 14.19
C TRP A 101 11.99 8.72 15.48
N ASN A 102 13.26 9.08 15.34
CA ASN A 102 14.18 9.41 16.43
C ASN A 102 14.29 10.93 16.64
N GLY A 103 13.82 11.74 15.69
CA GLY A 103 13.77 13.21 15.80
C GLY A 103 12.60 13.71 16.65
N SER A 104 12.32 15.01 16.56
CA SER A 104 11.17 15.61 17.26
C SER A 104 9.83 15.16 16.63
N GLU A 105 8.76 15.19 17.43
CA GLU A 105 7.41 14.91 16.92
C GLU A 105 6.96 15.97 15.91
N GLU A 106 7.40 17.22 16.08
CA GLU A 106 7.13 18.33 15.19
C GLU A 106 7.74 18.11 13.80
N ASP A 107 9.01 17.69 13.73
CA ASP A 107 9.68 17.39 12.46
C ASP A 107 9.00 16.23 11.73
N LEU A 108 8.54 15.22 12.48
CA LEU A 108 7.80 14.09 11.92
C LEU A 108 6.49 14.56 11.28
N LYS A 109 5.71 15.39 11.99
CA LYS A 109 4.45 15.95 11.47
C LYS A 109 4.69 16.75 10.19
N GLU A 110 5.69 17.62 10.19
CA GLU A 110 6.05 18.39 8.98
C GLU A 110 6.40 17.47 7.81
N SER A 111 7.19 16.41 8.06
CA SER A 111 7.58 15.44 7.04
C SER A 111 6.36 14.69 6.46
N LEU A 112 5.44 14.24 7.32
CA LEU A 112 4.21 13.55 6.92
C LEU A 112 3.25 14.47 6.17
N ASP A 113 3.08 15.71 6.62
CA ASP A 113 2.23 16.71 5.95
C ASP A 113 2.80 17.09 4.58
N LYS A 114 4.12 17.20 4.47
CA LYS A 114 4.80 17.36 3.19
C LYS A 114 4.59 16.16 2.29
N ALA A 115 4.62 14.93 2.81
CA ALA A 115 4.35 13.75 2.01
C ALA A 115 2.93 13.67 1.45
N ASN A 116 1.95 14.22 2.18
CA ASN A 116 0.58 14.41 1.70
C ASN A 116 0.46 15.33 0.47
N THR A 117 1.51 16.08 0.13
CA THR A 117 1.56 16.91 -1.08
C THR A 117 2.23 16.24 -2.28
N TRP A 118 2.87 15.07 -2.09
CA TRP A 118 3.66 14.43 -3.15
C TRP A 118 2.81 13.95 -4.32
N HIS A 119 1.57 13.56 -4.06
CA HIS A 119 0.71 13.02 -5.11
C HIS A 119 -0.78 13.24 -4.80
N ALA A 120 -1.54 13.76 -5.77
CA ALA A 120 -2.94 14.17 -5.57
C ALA A 120 -3.89 13.02 -5.20
N ASN A 121 -3.58 11.78 -5.60
CA ASN A 121 -4.44 10.61 -5.33
C ASN A 121 -3.98 9.74 -4.16
N THR A 122 -2.97 10.20 -3.41
CA THR A 122 -2.41 9.50 -2.24
C THR A 122 -2.49 10.43 -1.04
N LYS A 123 -3.18 9.99 0.03
CA LYS A 123 -3.30 10.74 1.27
C LYS A 123 -3.02 9.80 2.44
N LEU A 124 -2.08 10.19 3.29
CA LEU A 124 -1.77 9.60 4.57
C LEU A 124 -2.73 10.16 5.61
N ASP A 125 -3.46 9.26 6.25
CA ASP A 125 -4.07 9.51 7.55
C ASP A 125 -3.15 8.87 8.59
N TYR A 126 -2.57 9.68 9.48
CA TYR A 126 -1.50 9.22 10.37
C TYR A 126 -1.84 9.48 11.83
N LYS A 127 -1.29 8.62 12.70
CA LYS A 127 -1.31 8.77 14.15
C LYS A 127 0.10 8.65 14.66
N ILE A 128 0.47 9.52 15.59
CA ILE A 128 1.79 9.54 16.22
C ILE A 128 1.58 9.26 17.71
N GLY A 129 2.42 8.40 18.27
CA GLY A 129 2.33 8.05 19.68
C GLY A 129 3.38 7.03 20.08
N LYS A 130 3.59 6.94 21.40
CA LYS A 130 4.50 5.96 22.01
C LYS A 130 3.99 4.53 21.89
N SER A 131 2.67 4.35 21.83
CA SER A 131 2.02 3.05 21.65
C SER A 131 0.96 3.18 20.57
N LEU A 132 1.08 2.39 19.50
CA LEU A 132 0.21 2.45 18.34
C LEU A 132 -0.12 1.05 17.84
N PRO A 133 -1.39 0.79 17.46
CA PRO A 133 -1.73 -0.45 16.79
C PRO A 133 -1.27 -0.42 15.33
N PHE A 134 -0.73 -1.54 14.85
CA PHE A 134 -0.44 -1.81 13.45
C PHE A 134 -0.92 -3.23 13.13
N LEU A 135 -1.93 -3.35 12.28
CA LEU A 135 -2.67 -4.60 12.05
C LEU A 135 -3.21 -5.17 13.38
N ASP A 136 -2.84 -6.40 13.73
CA ASP A 136 -3.25 -7.12 14.94
C ASP A 136 -2.20 -7.04 16.07
N VAL A 137 -1.26 -6.09 15.97
CA VAL A 137 -0.16 -5.90 16.92
C VAL A 137 -0.20 -4.50 17.52
N LEU A 138 -0.10 -4.39 18.84
CA LEU A 138 0.17 -3.13 19.53
C LEU A 138 1.68 -2.99 19.67
N VAL A 139 2.25 -1.96 19.06
CA VAL A 139 3.68 -1.67 19.14
C VAL A 139 3.87 -0.54 20.14
N THR A 140 4.70 -0.76 21.16
CA THR A 140 5.02 0.22 22.19
C THR A 140 6.52 0.49 22.21
N ASN A 141 6.89 1.76 22.14
CA ASN A 141 8.28 2.20 22.31
C ASN A 141 8.62 2.32 23.80
N GLU A 142 9.48 1.44 24.30
CA GLU A 142 10.03 1.44 25.65
C GLU A 142 11.45 2.01 25.65
N ASN A 143 11.55 3.34 25.54
CA ASN A 143 12.82 4.09 25.57
C ASN A 143 13.85 3.61 24.52
N GLY A 144 13.38 3.43 23.28
CA GLY A 144 14.19 3.00 22.14
C GLY A 144 14.10 1.50 21.85
N VAL A 145 13.42 0.72 22.69
CA VAL A 145 13.15 -0.70 22.46
C VAL A 145 11.69 -0.88 22.07
N LEU A 146 11.41 -1.52 20.93
CA LEU A 146 10.04 -1.81 20.52
C LEU A 146 9.55 -3.11 21.19
N ALA A 147 8.55 -2.99 22.05
CA ALA A 147 7.80 -4.10 22.61
C ALA A 147 6.49 -4.30 21.81
N THR A 148 6.07 -5.55 21.65
CA THR A 148 4.85 -5.90 20.89
C THR A 148 3.92 -6.77 21.72
N SER A 149 2.62 -6.49 21.65
CA SER A 149 1.57 -7.36 22.18
C SER A 149 0.45 -7.55 21.16
N VAL A 150 -0.44 -8.52 21.39
CA VAL A 150 -1.63 -8.69 20.55
C VAL A 150 -2.54 -7.46 20.72
N TYR A 151 -3.08 -6.96 19.60
CA TYR A 151 -4.07 -5.89 19.58
C TYR A 151 -5.38 -6.40 19.00
N HIS A 152 -6.46 -6.19 19.75
CA HIS A 152 -7.82 -6.42 19.27
C HIS A 152 -8.49 -5.08 19.04
N LYS A 153 -8.99 -4.85 17.81
CA LYS A 153 -9.74 -3.63 17.50
C LYS A 153 -10.95 -3.55 18.44
N PRO A 154 -11.29 -2.39 19.01
CA PRO A 154 -12.45 -2.27 19.92
C PRO A 154 -13.78 -2.74 19.32
N ALA A 155 -13.91 -2.68 17.99
CA ALA A 155 -15.08 -3.15 17.23
C ALA A 155 -14.98 -4.61 16.77
N ALA A 156 -13.90 -5.33 17.11
CA ALA A 156 -13.80 -6.76 16.86
C ALA A 156 -14.63 -7.50 17.92
N GLU A 157 -15.95 -7.52 17.73
CA GLU A 157 -16.72 -8.60 18.33
C GLU A 157 -16.28 -9.90 17.65
N PRO A 158 -15.87 -10.92 18.41
CA PRO A 158 -15.66 -12.23 17.81
C PRO A 158 -16.99 -12.67 17.21
N CYS A 159 -17.06 -12.72 15.89
CA CYS A 159 -18.16 -13.39 15.20
C CYS A 159 -17.98 -14.89 15.48
N VAL A 160 -18.47 -15.34 16.63
CA VAL A 160 -18.43 -16.75 17.00
C VAL A 160 -19.56 -17.41 16.23
N ILE A 161 -19.21 -18.19 15.22
CA ILE A 161 -20.15 -19.05 14.53
C ILE A 161 -20.69 -20.05 15.59
N PRO A 162 -22.00 -20.05 15.87
CA PRO A 162 -22.56 -20.98 16.86
C PRO A 162 -22.25 -22.43 16.49
N PHE A 163 -22.09 -23.30 17.49
CA PHE A 163 -21.85 -24.73 17.28
C PHE A 163 -22.87 -25.40 16.35
N ILE A 164 -24.10 -24.87 16.32
CA ILE A 164 -25.22 -25.36 15.51
C ILE A 164 -25.30 -24.74 14.11
N SER A 165 -24.32 -23.91 13.71
CA SER A 165 -24.34 -23.27 12.41
C SER A 165 -23.96 -24.27 11.32
N ASP A 166 -24.85 -24.49 10.36
CA ASP A 166 -24.56 -25.15 9.08
C ASP A 166 -23.87 -24.19 8.10
N HIS A 167 -22.89 -23.41 8.56
CA HIS A 167 -22.11 -22.57 7.65
C HIS A 167 -21.24 -23.50 6.79
N PRO A 168 -21.35 -23.48 5.43
CA PRO A 168 -20.68 -24.44 4.55
C PRO A 168 -19.15 -24.31 4.52
#